data_AF-A0A509L311-F1
#
_entry.id   AF-A0A509L311-F1
#
_cell.length_a   1.000
_cell.length_b   1.000
_cell.length_c   1.000
_cell.angle_alpha   90.00
_cell.angle_beta   90.00
_cell.angle_gamma   90.00
#
_symmetry.space_group_name_H-M   'P 1'
#
loop_
_entity.id
_entity.type
_entity.pdbx_description
1 polymer ?
#
loop_
_entity_poly.entity_id
_entity_poly.type
_entity_poly.pdbx_seq_one_letter_code
_entity_poly.pdbx_strand_id
1 'polypeptide(L)'
;MDTTGETSAKIVAKEKLAALASSLAASGSVYAFVASDIELEASLAYSYSDLRYARDTETFQIASAIESDLQDHKADVAPYMVSDENLADLNKLINEFEGSMETRGGVKSGSVAETRRLAILYRVADDLLSKKLDRFIVRLKSDYPTFFDAYQNARMIVDL
;
A
#
# COMPACT_ATOMS: atom_id res chain seq x y z
N MET A 1 2.51 -36.44 11.31
CA MET A 1 2.44 -35.01 10.96
C MET A 1 1.82 -34.94 9.58
N ASP A 2 0.59 -34.43 9.50
CA ASP A 2 -0.24 -34.44 8.28
C ASP A 2 0.13 -33.29 7.34
N THR A 3 1.23 -33.44 6.60
CA THR A 3 1.73 -32.43 5.66
C THR A 3 0.81 -32.19 4.45
N THR A 4 -0.11 -33.12 4.17
CA THR A 4 -1.05 -33.05 3.04
C THR A 4 -2.14 -32.00 3.28
N GLY A 5 -2.60 -31.83 4.52
CA GLY A 5 -3.63 -30.85 4.88
C GLY A 5 -3.13 -29.40 4.78
N GLU A 6 -1.93 -29.15 5.28
CA GLU A 6 -1.30 -27.83 5.27
C GLU A 6 -0.99 -27.34 3.85
N THR A 7 -0.59 -28.25 2.96
CA THR A 7 -0.32 -27.93 1.55
C THR A 7 -1.61 -27.53 0.82
N SER A 8 -2.73 -28.22 1.11
CA SER A 8 -4.05 -27.91 0.56
C SER A 8 -4.56 -26.54 1.03
N ALA A 9 -4.45 -26.26 2.33
CA ALA A 9 -4.88 -24.98 2.92
C ALA A 9 -4.14 -23.78 2.31
N LYS A 10 -2.82 -23.88 2.10
CA LYS A 10 -2.05 -22.82 1.44
C LYS A 10 -2.49 -22.58 0.01
N ILE A 11 -2.74 -23.65 -0.75
CA ILE A 11 -3.20 -23.52 -2.14
C ILE A 11 -4.54 -22.79 -2.18
N VAL A 12 -5.46 -23.14 -1.29
CA VAL A 12 -6.76 -22.46 -1.17
C VAL A 12 -6.60 -21.00 -0.77
N ALA A 13 -5.70 -20.68 0.18
CA ALA A 13 -5.41 -19.30 0.56
C ALA A 13 -4.86 -18.49 -0.62
N LYS A 14 -3.94 -19.07 -1.40
CA LYS A 14 -3.38 -18.45 -2.60
C LYS A 14 -4.43 -18.20 -3.69
N GLU A 15 -5.36 -19.14 -3.89
CA GLU A 15 -6.43 -19.01 -4.86
C GLU A 15 -7.42 -17.91 -4.49
N LYS A 16 -7.80 -17.82 -3.21
CA LYS A 16 -8.63 -16.74 -2.71
C LYS A 16 -7.95 -15.39 -2.86
N LEU A 17 -6.67 -15.30 -2.49
CA LEU A 17 -5.87 -14.09 -2.62
C LEU A 17 -5.75 -13.65 -4.09
N ALA A 18 -5.41 -14.58 -4.99
CA ALA A 18 -5.29 -14.31 -6.41
C ALA A 18 -6.62 -13.83 -7.01
N ALA A 19 -7.75 -14.44 -6.62
CA ALA A 19 -9.07 -14.06 -7.11
C ALA A 19 -9.46 -12.64 -6.68
N LEU A 20 -9.31 -12.31 -5.39
CA LEU A 20 -9.69 -11.00 -4.89
C LEU A 20 -8.73 -9.90 -5.38
N ALA A 21 -7.42 -10.13 -5.29
CA ALA A 21 -6.42 -9.14 -5.72
C ALA A 21 -6.55 -8.80 -7.20
N SER A 22 -6.70 -9.79 -8.08
CA SER A 22 -6.85 -9.53 -9.52
C SER A 22 -8.16 -8.82 -9.86
N SER A 23 -9.25 -9.15 -9.16
CA SER A 23 -10.54 -8.46 -9.30
C SER A 23 -10.42 -6.98 -8.93
N LEU A 24 -9.78 -6.66 -7.80
CA LEU A 24 -9.62 -5.28 -7.35
C LEU A 24 -8.59 -4.52 -8.20
N ALA A 25 -7.53 -5.18 -8.66
CA ALA A 25 -6.57 -4.60 -9.59
C ALA A 25 -7.24 -4.23 -10.93
N ALA A 26 -8.11 -5.08 -11.46
CA ALA A 26 -8.90 -4.75 -12.65
C ALA A 26 -9.79 -3.52 -12.43
N SER A 27 -10.50 -3.44 -11.30
CA SER A 27 -11.29 -2.26 -10.92
C SER A 27 -10.44 -0.99 -10.82
N GLY A 28 -9.29 -1.05 -10.14
CA GLY A 28 -8.39 0.10 -10.01
C GLY A 28 -7.72 0.49 -11.33
N SER A 29 -7.43 -0.46 -12.21
CA SER A 29 -6.90 -0.21 -13.55
C SER A 29 -7.90 0.58 -14.41
N VAL A 30 -9.21 0.33 -14.27
CA VAL A 30 -10.25 1.15 -14.93
C VAL A 30 -10.23 2.59 -14.44
N TYR A 31 -10.04 2.81 -13.13
CA TYR A 31 -9.84 4.14 -12.58
C TYR A 31 -8.58 4.80 -13.17
N ALA A 32 -7.44 4.10 -13.15
CA ALA A 32 -6.17 4.62 -13.65
C ALA A 32 -6.26 5.04 -15.12
N PHE A 33 -6.95 4.24 -15.95
CA PHE A 33 -7.23 4.56 -17.34
C PHE A 33 -8.04 5.86 -17.48
N VAL A 34 -9.10 6.04 -16.67
CA VAL A 34 -9.92 7.27 -16.70
C VAL A 34 -9.13 8.48 -16.19
N ALA A 35 -8.27 8.30 -15.19
CA ALA A 35 -7.38 9.32 -14.67
C ALA A 35 -6.21 9.66 -15.61
N SER A 36 -6.00 8.87 -16.68
CA SER A 36 -4.83 8.92 -17.55
C SER A 36 -3.51 8.73 -16.78
N ASP A 37 -3.54 7.96 -15.70
CA ASP A 37 -2.37 7.60 -14.90
C ASP A 37 -1.79 6.26 -15.39
N ILE A 38 -0.87 6.36 -16.34
CA ILE A 38 -0.24 5.20 -16.99
C ILE A 38 0.61 4.40 -15.99
N GLU A 39 1.19 5.07 -14.97
CA GLU A 39 2.02 4.40 -13.96
C GLU A 39 1.16 3.51 -13.06
N LEU A 40 0.03 4.04 -12.60
CA LEU A 40 -0.94 3.29 -11.79
C LEU A 40 -1.63 2.18 -12.60
N GLU A 41 -1.94 2.42 -13.88
CA GLU A 41 -2.52 1.39 -14.75
C GLU A 41 -1.56 0.20 -14.91
N ALA A 42 -0.27 0.48 -15.10
CA ALA A 42 0.76 -0.55 -15.22
C ALA A 42 1.00 -1.29 -13.89
N SER A 43 0.93 -0.61 -12.75
CA SER A 43 1.11 -1.24 -11.43
C SER A 43 -0.05 -2.15 -11.04
N LEU A 44 -1.24 -1.95 -11.63
CA LEU A 44 -2.43 -2.77 -11.41
C LEU A 44 -2.69 -3.81 -12.52
N ALA A 45 -1.76 -3.96 -13.47
CA ALA A 45 -1.91 -4.86 -14.61
C ALA A 45 -1.62 -6.34 -14.29
N TYR A 46 -2.24 -6.87 -13.22
CA TYR A 46 -2.06 -8.25 -12.77
C TYR A 46 -3.33 -9.09 -12.91
N SER A 47 -3.22 -10.24 -13.59
CA SER A 47 -4.30 -11.21 -13.74
C SER A 47 -4.29 -12.27 -12.64
N TYR A 48 -5.41 -12.99 -12.49
CA TYR A 48 -5.49 -14.15 -11.59
C TYR A 48 -4.35 -15.15 -11.78
N SER A 49 -4.02 -15.45 -13.05
CA SER A 49 -2.97 -16.41 -13.39
C SER A 49 -1.59 -15.92 -12.93
N ASP A 50 -1.33 -14.62 -13.04
CA ASP A 50 -0.05 -14.03 -12.61
C ASP A 50 0.15 -14.28 -11.11
N LEU A 51 -0.86 -14.01 -10.27
CA LEU A 51 -0.78 -14.27 -8.83
C LEU A 51 -0.79 -15.75 -8.48
N ARG A 52 -1.62 -16.56 -9.16
CA ARG A 52 -1.81 -17.99 -8.85
C ARG A 52 -0.57 -18.83 -9.12
N TYR A 53 0.15 -18.51 -10.19
CA TYR A 53 1.31 -19.27 -10.66
C TYR A 53 2.66 -18.62 -10.29
N ALA A 54 2.69 -17.35 -9.85
CA ALA A 54 3.86 -16.72 -9.27
C ALA A 54 4.42 -17.50 -8.06
N ARG A 55 5.66 -17.22 -7.68
CA ARG A 55 6.24 -17.78 -6.44
C ARG A 55 5.52 -17.21 -5.23
N ASP A 56 5.49 -17.93 -4.11
CA ASP A 56 4.72 -17.47 -2.94
C ASP A 56 5.17 -16.09 -2.44
N THR A 57 6.48 -15.83 -2.40
CA THR A 57 7.03 -14.50 -2.07
C THR A 57 6.63 -13.42 -3.07
N GLU A 58 6.51 -13.77 -4.35
CA GLU A 58 6.13 -12.86 -5.42
C GLU A 58 4.62 -12.58 -5.40
N THR A 59 3.78 -13.60 -5.19
CA THR A 59 2.35 -13.45 -4.97
C THR A 59 2.06 -12.51 -3.80
N PHE A 60 2.78 -12.67 -2.69
CA PHE A 60 2.67 -11.77 -1.53
C PHE A 60 3.06 -10.33 -1.88
N GLN A 61 4.18 -10.14 -2.59
CA GLN A 61 4.64 -8.81 -3.00
C GLN A 61 3.65 -8.13 -3.96
N ILE A 62 3.16 -8.85 -4.97
CA ILE A 62 2.18 -8.34 -5.93
C ILE A 62 0.87 -7.96 -5.21
N ALA A 63 0.33 -8.84 -4.38
CA ALA A 63 -0.91 -8.55 -3.66
C ALA A 63 -0.78 -7.36 -2.69
N SER A 64 0.38 -7.24 -2.03
CA SER A 64 0.67 -6.10 -1.14
C SER A 64 0.82 -4.78 -1.92
N ALA A 65 1.42 -4.84 -3.11
CA ALA A 65 1.52 -3.67 -3.98
C ALA A 65 0.12 -3.21 -4.44
N ILE A 66 -0.72 -4.13 -4.90
CA ILE A 66 -2.11 -3.85 -5.28
C ILE A 66 -2.88 -3.23 -4.10
N GLU A 67 -2.76 -3.79 -2.89
CA GLU A 67 -3.40 -3.23 -1.70
C GLU A 67 -2.94 -1.79 -1.43
N SER A 68 -1.63 -1.54 -1.49
CA SER A 68 -1.06 -0.20 -1.27
C SER A 68 -1.57 0.80 -2.29
N ASP A 69 -1.51 0.46 -3.58
CA ASP A 69 -1.93 1.34 -4.67
C ASP A 69 -3.42 1.70 -4.57
N LEU A 70 -4.26 0.73 -4.24
CA LEU A 70 -5.70 0.96 -4.04
C LEU A 70 -6.00 1.74 -2.76
N GLN A 71 -5.23 1.54 -1.70
CA GLN A 71 -5.37 2.27 -0.44
C GLN A 71 -4.98 3.74 -0.60
N ASP A 72 -3.93 4.02 -1.36
CA ASP A 72 -3.46 5.38 -1.65
C ASP A 72 -4.49 6.17 -2.48
N HIS A 73 -5.25 5.48 -3.33
CA HIS A 73 -6.30 6.06 -4.18
C HIS A 73 -7.72 5.75 -3.69
N LYS A 74 -7.88 5.36 -2.43
CA LYS A 74 -9.13 4.79 -1.86
C LYS A 74 -10.39 5.59 -2.19
N ALA A 75 -10.33 6.92 -2.08
CA ALA A 75 -11.48 7.79 -2.35
C ALA A 75 -11.87 7.78 -3.85
N ASP A 76 -10.89 7.67 -4.73
CA ASP A 76 -11.06 7.77 -6.18
C ASP A 76 -11.40 6.42 -6.82
N VAL A 77 -10.99 5.31 -6.21
CA VAL A 77 -11.34 3.95 -6.66
C VAL A 77 -12.71 3.47 -6.13
N ALA A 78 -13.28 4.13 -5.12
CA ALA A 78 -14.57 3.75 -4.54
C ALA A 78 -15.74 3.69 -5.56
N PRO A 79 -15.86 4.63 -6.53
CA PRO A 79 -16.84 4.53 -7.62
C PRO A 79 -16.65 3.31 -8.54
N TYR A 80 -15.46 2.70 -8.53
CA TYR A 80 -15.08 1.55 -9.37
C TYR A 80 -15.22 0.22 -8.61
N MET A 81 -16.12 0.17 -7.63
CA MET A 81 -16.45 -1.02 -6.83
C MET A 81 -15.32 -1.51 -5.91
N VAL A 82 -14.38 -0.63 -5.55
CA VAL A 82 -13.38 -0.90 -4.52
C VAL A 82 -13.86 -0.29 -3.20
N SER A 83 -14.53 -1.08 -2.37
CA SER A 83 -15.02 -0.65 -1.05
C SER A 83 -13.96 -0.82 0.04
N ASP A 84 -14.18 -0.13 1.17
CA ASP A 84 -13.40 -0.31 2.40
C ASP A 84 -13.41 -1.77 2.88
N GLU A 85 -14.54 -2.46 2.71
CA GLU A 85 -14.71 -3.87 3.04
C GLU A 85 -13.83 -4.75 2.15
N ASN A 86 -13.77 -4.46 0.84
CA ASN A 86 -12.92 -5.18 -0.10
C ASN A 86 -11.43 -5.03 0.22
N LEU A 87 -10.99 -3.83 0.63
CA LEU A 87 -9.60 -3.58 1.04
C LEU A 87 -9.27 -4.28 2.36
N ALA A 88 -10.20 -4.30 3.31
CA ALA A 88 -10.03 -5.06 4.55
C ALA A 88 -9.96 -6.57 4.30
N ASP A 89 -10.81 -7.10 3.42
CA ASP A 89 -10.79 -8.50 3.02
C ASP A 89 -9.50 -8.87 2.26
N LEU A 90 -8.99 -7.98 1.41
CA LEU A 90 -7.70 -8.15 0.75
C LEU A 90 -6.55 -8.23 1.77
N ASN A 91 -6.49 -7.29 2.72
CA ASN A 91 -5.50 -7.30 3.79
C ASN A 91 -5.55 -8.60 4.61
N LYS A 92 -6.76 -9.06 4.94
CA LYS A 92 -6.98 -10.31 5.66
C LYS A 92 -6.42 -11.51 4.89
N LEU A 93 -6.70 -11.61 3.59
CA LEU A 93 -6.19 -12.71 2.76
C LEU A 93 -4.66 -12.66 2.58
N ILE A 94 -4.07 -11.46 2.52
CA ILE A 94 -2.60 -11.28 2.52
C ILE A 94 -1.99 -11.85 3.80
N ASN A 95 -2.56 -11.50 4.96
CA ASN A 95 -2.07 -11.97 6.27
C ASN A 95 -2.26 -13.49 6.43
N GLU A 96 -3.41 -14.04 6.01
CA GLU A 96 -3.65 -15.49 6.02
C GLU A 96 -2.64 -16.23 5.13
N PHE A 97 -2.35 -15.69 3.94
CA PHE A 97 -1.37 -16.26 3.04
C PHE A 97 0.05 -16.15 3.61
N GLU A 98 0.43 -15.02 4.20
CA GLU A 98 1.74 -14.83 4.86
C GLU A 98 1.95 -15.83 6.00
N GLY A 99 0.96 -16.00 6.89
CA GLY A 99 1.03 -16.99 7.96
C GLY A 99 1.17 -18.43 7.45
N SER A 100 0.63 -18.73 6.27
CA SER A 100 0.81 -20.04 5.62
C SER A 100 2.20 -20.24 4.98
N MET A 101 2.96 -19.16 4.75
CA MET A 101 4.35 -19.22 4.28
C MET A 101 5.33 -19.44 5.44
N GLU A 102 5.09 -18.81 6.59
CA GLU A 102 5.98 -18.86 7.77
C GLU A 102 6.17 -20.28 8.33
N THR A 103 5.18 -21.16 8.19
CA THR A 103 5.23 -22.56 8.65
C THR A 103 6.31 -23.40 7.93
N ARG A 104 6.86 -22.94 6.79
CA ARG A 104 7.87 -23.68 6.01
C ARG A 104 9.32 -23.21 6.19
N GLY A 105 9.59 -22.22 7.03
CA GLY A 105 10.96 -21.89 7.45
C GLY A 105 11.29 -20.41 7.41
N GLY A 106 11.45 -19.83 8.60
CA GLY A 106 12.44 -18.80 8.87
C GLY A 106 12.07 -17.37 8.47
N VAL A 107 11.36 -16.68 9.37
CA VAL A 107 11.60 -15.30 9.83
C VAL A 107 12.38 -14.39 8.86
N LYS A 108 11.68 -13.46 8.20
CA LYS A 108 12.08 -12.06 7.84
C LYS A 108 11.29 -11.52 6.62
N SER A 109 9.97 -11.29 6.73
CA SER A 109 9.26 -10.49 5.71
C SER A 109 8.46 -9.32 6.30
N GLY A 110 7.78 -9.51 7.43
CA GLY A 110 6.99 -8.44 8.06
C GLY A 110 7.79 -7.17 8.42
N SER A 111 9.09 -7.26 8.74
CA SER A 111 9.88 -6.07 9.10
C SER A 111 10.21 -5.18 7.90
N VAL A 112 10.39 -5.71 6.69
CA VAL A 112 10.85 -4.91 5.54
C VAL A 112 9.70 -4.17 4.86
N ALA A 113 8.54 -4.83 4.72
CA ALA A 113 7.34 -4.22 4.16
C ALA A 113 6.85 -3.07 5.04
N GLU A 114 6.77 -3.28 6.35
CA GLU A 114 6.31 -2.26 7.28
C GLU A 114 7.29 -1.11 7.45
N THR A 115 8.61 -1.38 7.41
CA THR A 115 9.62 -0.32 7.41
C THR A 115 9.59 0.49 6.11
N ARG A 116 9.31 -0.14 4.95
CA ARG A 116 9.15 0.59 3.68
C ARG A 116 7.88 1.44 3.67
N ARG A 117 6.76 0.90 4.18
CA ARG A 117 5.50 1.65 4.32
C ARG A 117 5.68 2.85 5.25
N LEU A 118 6.37 2.68 6.37
CA LEU A 118 6.77 3.78 7.26
C LEU A 118 7.67 4.79 6.54
N ALA A 119 8.68 4.35 5.80
CA ALA A 119 9.57 5.26 5.07
C ALA A 119 8.83 6.08 4.00
N ILE A 120 7.86 5.47 3.31
CA ILE A 120 7.00 6.16 2.34
C ILE A 120 6.11 7.18 3.06
N LEU A 121 5.45 6.79 4.15
CA LEU A 121 4.62 7.71 4.95
C LEU A 121 5.42 8.89 5.50
N TYR A 122 6.64 8.66 5.99
CA TYR A 122 7.54 9.73 6.41
C TYR A 122 7.90 10.67 5.27
N ARG A 123 8.19 10.12 4.08
CA ARG A 123 8.51 10.94 2.90
C ARG A 123 7.30 11.76 2.43
N VAL A 124 6.10 11.20 2.45
CA VAL A 124 4.86 11.92 2.12
C VAL A 124 4.57 13.03 3.14
N ALA A 125 4.74 12.74 4.42
CA ALA A 125 4.59 13.74 5.48
C ALA A 125 5.64 14.87 5.33
N ASP A 126 6.90 14.52 5.04
CA ASP A 126 7.96 15.50 4.86
C ASP A 126 7.79 16.34 3.58
N ASP A 127 7.29 15.73 2.50
CA ASP A 127 6.93 16.45 1.28
C ASP A 127 5.73 17.38 1.49
N LEU A 128 4.71 16.96 2.24
CA LEU A 128 3.58 17.82 2.61
C LEU A 128 4.07 19.03 3.41
N LEU A 129 4.94 18.79 4.38
CA LEU A 129 5.44 19.80 5.28
C LEU A 129 6.37 20.80 4.56
N SER A 130 7.35 20.30 3.80
CA SER A 130 8.34 21.12 3.09
C SER A 130 7.83 21.77 1.79
N LYS A 131 7.04 21.05 0.99
CA LYS A 131 6.62 21.53 -0.33
C LYS A 131 5.30 22.30 -0.30
N LYS A 132 4.46 22.14 0.73
CA LYS A 132 3.18 22.87 0.83
C LYS A 132 3.17 23.83 2.01
N LEU A 133 3.34 23.32 3.22
CA LEU A 133 3.22 24.13 4.44
C LEU A 133 4.32 25.20 4.53
N ASP A 134 5.61 24.82 4.44
CA ASP A 134 6.73 25.77 4.54
C ASP A 134 6.62 26.88 3.47
N ARG A 135 6.23 26.52 2.24
CA ARG A 135 6.02 27.49 1.14
C ARG A 135 4.82 28.41 1.37
N PHE A 136 3.75 27.90 1.97
CA PHE A 136 2.58 28.70 2.30
C PHE A 136 2.88 29.70 3.43
N ILE A 137 3.62 29.28 4.45
CA ILE A 137 4.02 30.11 5.58
C ILE A 137 4.87 31.31 5.13
N VAL A 138 5.72 31.16 4.11
CA VAL A 138 6.48 32.28 3.52
C VAL A 138 5.55 33.42 3.05
N ARG A 139 4.37 33.09 2.53
CA ARG A 139 3.38 34.10 2.11
C ARG A 139 2.76 34.84 3.29
N LEU A 140 2.65 34.21 4.46
CA LEU A 140 2.12 34.82 5.68
C LEU A 140 3.13 35.75 6.37
N LYS A 141 4.39 35.80 5.92
CA LYS A 141 5.44 36.64 6.50
C LYS A 141 5.10 38.13 6.45
N SER A 142 4.46 38.61 5.38
CA SER A 142 4.13 40.04 5.23
C SER A 142 3.05 40.48 6.21
N ASP A 143 2.08 39.59 6.48
CA ASP A 143 0.86 39.92 7.19
C ASP A 143 0.95 39.53 8.68
N TYR A 144 1.73 38.48 8.99
CA TYR A 144 1.85 37.89 10.33
C TYR A 144 3.32 37.48 10.64
N PRO A 145 4.24 38.45 10.78
CA PRO A 145 5.67 38.17 10.96
C PRO A 145 5.98 37.39 12.24
N THR A 146 5.29 37.67 13.35
CA THR A 146 5.45 36.94 14.63
C THR A 146 5.04 35.48 14.53
N PHE A 147 4.01 35.17 13.74
CA PHE A 147 3.59 33.79 13.48
C PHE A 147 4.61 33.05 12.61
N PHE A 148 5.14 33.71 11.58
CA PHE A 148 6.20 33.16 10.73
C PHE A 148 7.45 32.79 11.56
N ASP A 149 7.90 33.67 12.45
CA ASP A 149 9.08 33.44 13.28
C ASP A 149 8.84 32.29 14.29
N ALA A 150 7.66 32.23 14.91
CA ALA A 150 7.30 31.14 15.81
C ALA A 150 7.25 29.78 15.09
N TYR A 151 6.71 29.76 13.86
CA TYR A 151 6.66 28.56 13.03
C TYR A 151 8.07 28.07 12.63
N GLN A 152 8.95 28.97 12.18
CA GLN A 152 10.34 28.64 11.83
C GLN A 152 11.11 28.09 13.04
N ASN A 153 10.90 28.68 14.23
CA ASN A 153 11.51 28.17 15.45
C ASN A 153 11.01 26.78 15.82
N ALA A 154 9.71 26.49 15.64
CA ALA A 154 9.16 25.16 15.85
C ALA A 154 9.64 24.13 14.80
N ARG A 155 10.04 24.59 13.61
CA ARG A 155 10.56 23.76 12.51
C ARG A 155 12.03 23.36 12.70
N MET A 156 12.78 24.09 13.52
CA MET A 156 14.13 23.73 13.91
C MET A 156 14.08 22.50 14.82
N ILE A 157 14.54 21.36 14.30
CA ILE A 157 14.77 20.17 15.11
C ILE A 157 15.99 20.44 15.98
N VAL A 158 15.80 20.53 17.30
CA VAL A 158 16.90 20.56 18.27
C VAL A 158 17.27 19.11 18.56
N ASP A 159 18.40 18.66 18.02
CA ASP A 159 19.03 17.41 18.49
C ASP A 159 19.48 17.64 19.94
N LEU A 160 18.89 16.88 20.87
CA LEU A 160 19.27 16.81 22.30
C LEU A 160 20.05 15.53 22.56
#